data_AF-A0A349TC80-F1
#
_entry.id   AF-A0A349TC80-F1
#
_cell.length_a   1.000
_cell.length_b   1.000
_cell.length_c   1.000
_cell.angle_alpha   90.00
_cell.angle_beta   90.00
_cell.angle_gamma   90.00
#
_symmetry.space_group_name_H-M   'P 1'
#
loop_
_entity.id
_entity.type
_entity.pdbx_description
1 polymer ?
#
loop_
_entity_poly.entity_id
_entity_poly.type
_entity_poly.pdbx_seq_one_letter_code
_entity_poly.pdbx_strand_id
1 'polypeptide(L)' 'MEHMDAGALVGWKAKSLGSRIVLNVQTMHQSEYGSEKEMRERAVLIERNHAVLLANYLYEITGQSKPRRRSFLQSIFGT' A
#
# COMPACT_ATOMS: atom_id res chain seq x y z
N MET A 1 -9.07 -24.79 6.10
CA MET A 1 -8.23 -23.60 5.87
C MET A 1 -8.93 -22.79 4.81
N GLU A 2 -9.37 -21.58 5.13
CA GLU A 2 -9.93 -20.66 4.14
C GLU A 2 -8.85 -20.38 3.09
N HIS A 3 -9.14 -20.61 1.81
CA HIS A 3 -8.20 -20.25 0.74
C HIS A 3 -8.07 -18.72 0.72
N MET A 4 -6.92 -18.19 1.14
CA MET A 4 -6.65 -16.76 1.00
C MET A 4 -6.60 -16.45 -0.50
N ASP A 5 -7.55 -15.62 -0.97
CA ASP A 5 -7.56 -15.05 -2.32
C ASP A 5 -6.39 -14.07 -2.47
N ALA A 6 -5.21 -14.63 -2.73
CA ALA A 6 -3.94 -13.91 -2.76
C ALA A 6 -3.52 -13.61 -4.21
N GLY A 7 -3.67 -12.35 -4.61
CA GLY A 7 -3.16 -11.83 -5.89
C GLY A 7 -1.89 -10.99 -5.71
N ALA A 8 -1.14 -10.82 -6.79
CA ALA A 8 0.04 -9.97 -6.80
C ALA A 8 -0.37 -8.49 -6.73
N LEU A 9 0.11 -7.75 -5.73
CA LEU A 9 -0.12 -6.30 -5.63
C LEU A 9 0.59 -5.57 -6.78
N VAL A 10 -0.17 -4.94 -7.68
CA VAL A 10 0.38 -4.23 -8.85
C VAL A 10 0.21 -2.72 -8.77
N GLY A 11 -0.72 -2.23 -7.93
CA GLY A 11 -0.98 -0.80 -7.79
C GLY A 11 -1.73 -0.49 -6.51
N TRP A 12 -1.56 0.73 -6.02
CA TRP A 12 -2.34 1.25 -4.90
C TRP A 12 -2.38 2.77 -4.91
N LYS A 13 -3.46 3.34 -4.38
CA LYS A 13 -3.63 4.79 -4.23
C LYS A 13 -4.40 5.10 -2.95
N ALA A 14 -3.92 6.08 -2.20
CA ALA A 14 -4.57 6.54 -0.99
C ALA A 14 -5.21 7.93 -1.18
N LYS A 15 -6.43 8.11 -0.69
CA LYS A 15 -7.11 9.42 -0.60
C LYS A 15 -7.48 9.70 0.85
N SER A 16 -7.03 10.84 1.38
CA SER A 16 -7.38 11.31 2.73
C SER A 16 -8.79 11.89 2.73
N LEU A 17 -9.62 11.47 3.70
CA LEU A 17 -10.99 11.92 3.95
C LEU A 17 -11.11 12.47 5.39
N GLY A 18 -10.18 13.33 5.81
CA GLY A 18 -10.14 13.86 7.18
C GLY A 18 -9.57 12.84 8.17
N SER A 19 -10.40 12.24 9.02
CA SER A 19 -9.96 11.23 10.00
C SER A 19 -9.74 9.83 9.39
N ARG A 20 -10.20 9.61 8.16
CA ARG A 20 -10.10 8.33 7.44
C ARG A 20 -9.29 8.45 6.16
N ILE A 21 -8.86 7.31 5.64
CA ILE A 21 -8.15 7.14 4.38
C ILE A 21 -8.89 6.07 3.59
N VAL A 22 -9.17 6.33 2.31
CA VAL A 22 -9.55 5.29 1.36
C VAL A 22 -8.29 4.81 0.66
N LEU A 23 -7.96 3.54 0.82
CA LEU A 23 -6.88 2.86 0.14
C LEU A 23 -7.47 1.99 -0.97
N ASN A 24 -7.29 2.39 -2.22
CA ASN A 24 -7.60 1.55 -3.37
C ASN A 24 -6.38 0.68 -3.66
N VAL A 25 -6.59 -0.63 -3.74
CA VAL A 25 -5.57 -1.65 -3.96
C VAL A 25 -5.93 -2.41 -5.21
N GLN A 26 -4.96 -2.58 -6.10
CA GLN A 26 -5.09 -3.33 -7.34
C GLN A 26 -4.21 -4.58 -7.29
N THR A 27 -4.82 -5.72 -7.52
CA THR A 27 -4.17 -7.03 -7.48
C THR A 27 -4.35 -7.74 -8.80
N MET A 28 -3.31 -8.40 -9.27
CA MET A 28 -3.35 -9.25 -10.45
C MET A 28 -3.43 -10.72 -10.02
N HIS A 29 -4.43 -11.42 -10.52
CA HIS A 29 -4.71 -12.82 -10.22
C HIS A 29 -4.51 -13.67 -11.46
N GLN A 30 -4.09 -14.92 -11.27
CA GLN A 30 -4.14 -15.92 -12.32
C GLN A 30 -5.57 -16.47 -12.37
N SER A 31 -6.20 -16.45 -13.54
CA SER A 31 -7.53 -17.04 -13.71
C SER A 31 -7.49 -18.54 -13.42
N GLU A 32 -8.47 -19.05 -12.66
CA GLU A 32 -8.63 -20.48 -12.38
C GLU A 32 -8.94 -21.29 -13.66
N TYR A 33 -9.46 -20.64 -14.70
CA TYR A 33 -9.98 -21.28 -15.91
C TYR A 33 -9.21 -20.93 -17.20
N GLY A 34 -8.04 -20.28 -17.11
CA GLY A 34 -7.28 -19.92 -18.31
C GLY A 34 -5.92 -19.27 -18.06
N SER A 35 -5.21 -18.96 -19.15
CA SER A 35 -3.93 -18.21 -19.12
C SER A 35 -4.10 -16.69 -18.96
N GLU A 36 -5.33 -16.22 -18.90
CA GLU A 36 -5.65 -14.80 -18.77
C GLU A 36 -5.46 -14.33 -17.32
N LYS A 37 -4.84 -13.16 -17.17
CA LYS A 37 -4.65 -12.53 -15.86
C LYS A 37 -5.81 -11.59 -15.57
N GLU A 38 -6.39 -11.71 -14.39
CA GLU A 38 -7.52 -10.88 -13.96
C GLU A 38 -7.04 -9.78 -13.01
N MET A 39 -7.32 -8.52 -13.33
CA MET A 39 -7.06 -7.40 -12.44
C MET A 39 -8.28 -7.13 -11.56
N ARG A 40 -8.09 -7.22 -10.25
CA ARG A 40 -9.10 -6.92 -9.24
C ARG A 40 -8.74 -5.65 -8.47
N GLU A 41 -9.72 -4.77 -8.29
CA GLU A 41 -9.58 -3.56 -7.47
C GLU A 41 -10.47 -3.64 -6.23
N ARG A 42 -9.91 -3.27 -5.07
CA ARG A 42 -10.65 -3.19 -3.81
C ARG A 42 -10.34 -1.90 -3.09
N ALA A 43 -11.37 -1.21 -2.63
CA ALA A 43 -11.26 -0.07 -1.74
C ALA A 43 -11.36 -0.52 -0.28
N VAL A 44 -10.40 -0.09 0.54
CA VAL A 44 -10.40 -0.31 2.00
C VAL A 44 -10.48 1.04 2.69
N LEU A 45 -11.44 1.20 3.61
CA LEU A 45 -11.52 2.39 4.45
C LEU A 45 -10.74 2.14 5.74
N ILE A 46 -9.76 3.00 6.02
CA ILE A 46 -8.82 2.86 7.12
C ILE A 46 -8.85 4.13 7.97
N GLU A 47 -8.84 4.00 9.29
CA GLU A 47 -8.61 5.15 10.17
C GLU A 47 -7.16 5.63 10.07
N ARG A 48 -6.93 6.94 10.26
CA ARG A 48 -5.59 7.53 10.16
C ARG A 48 -4.57 6.84 11.08
N ASN A 49 -4.97 6.49 12.31
CA ASN A 49 -4.08 5.82 13.26
C ASN A 49 -3.76 4.38 12.82
N HIS A 50 -4.75 3.63 12.34
CA HIS A 50 -4.52 2.29 11.79
C HIS A 50 -3.64 2.29 10.55
N ALA A 51 -3.73 3.32 9.70
CA ALA A 51 -2.84 3.47 8.56
C ALA A 51 -1.38 3.68 8.97
N VAL A 52 -1.11 4.39 10.07
CA VAL A 52 0.24 4.55 10.62
C VAL A 52 0.76 3.22 11.14
N LEU A 53 -0.05 2.47 11.89
CA LEU A 53 0.33 1.15 12.39
C LEU A 53 0.62 0.18 11.24
N LEU A 54 -0.24 0.15 10.22
CA LEU A 54 -0.03 -0.66 9.02
C LEU A 54 1.29 -0.29 8.32
N ALA A 55 1.55 1.00 8.12
CA ALA A 55 2.79 1.45 7.49
C ALA A 55 4.03 1.05 8.30
N ASN A 56 3.99 1.22 9.63
CA ASN A 56 5.10 0.83 10.50
C ASN A 56 5.35 -0.69 10.47
N TYR A 57 4.28 -1.48 10.53
CA TYR A 57 4.38 -2.94 10.41
C TYR A 57 5.04 -3.35 9.09
N LEU A 58 4.64 -2.74 7.97
CA LEU A 58 5.24 -3.00 6.67
C LEU A 58 6.73 -2.62 6.61
N TYR A 59 7.14 -1.54 7.27
CA TYR A 59 8.57 -1.19 7.39
C TYR A 59 9.34 -2.22 8.22
N GLU A 60 8.79 -2.63 9.36
CA GLU A 60 9.42 -3.58 10.27
C GLU A 60 9.66 -4.94 9.60
N ILE A 61 8.64 -5.52 8.97
CA ILE A 61 8.76 -6.85 8.32
C ILE A 61 9.71 -6.85 7.11
N THR A 62 9.92 -5.68 6.49
CA THR A 62 10.82 -5.54 5.33
C THR A 62 12.24 -5.15 5.74
N GLY A 63 12.49 -4.86 7.02
CA GLY A 63 13.75 -4.27 7.49
C GLY A 63 14.03 -2.88 6.90
N GLN A 64 13.03 -2.24 6.30
CA GLN A 64 13.16 -0.91 5.71
C GLN A 64 12.83 0.18 6.73
N SER A 65 13.35 1.38 6.50
CA SER A 65 12.97 2.55 7.28
C SER A 65 12.10 3.49 6.47
N LYS A 66 11.26 4.27 7.16
CA LYS A 66 10.47 5.33 6.52
C LYS A 66 11.42 6.27 5.76
N PRO A 67 11.16 6.55 4.47
CA PRO A 67 12.00 7.45 3.70
C PRO A 67 12.00 8.83 4.37
N ARG A 68 13.20 9.31 4.70
CA ARG A 68 13.38 10.66 5.23
C ARG A 68 13.03 11.62 4.10
N ARG A 69 11.97 12.42 4.26
CA ARG A 69 11.73 13.55 3.35
C ARG A 69 12.96 14.45 3.44
N ARG A 70 13.75 14.53 2.37
CA ARG A 70 14.80 15.55 2.26
C ARG A 70 14.12 16.89 2.47
N SER A 71 14.53 17.62 3.50
CA SER A 71 14.05 18.98 3.70
C SER A 71 14.53 19.80 2.50
N PHE A 72 13.68 20.69 1.97
CA PHE A 72 14.06 21.59 0.89
C PHE A 72 15.33 22.40 1.23
N LEU A 73 15.58 22.64 2.52
CA LEU A 73 16.81 23.29 3.00
C LEU A 73 18.08 22.44 2.78
N GLN A 74 17.98 21.09 2.85
CA GLN A 74 19.09 20.18 2.51
C GLN A 74 19.35 20.09 1.01
N SER A 75 18.37 20.46 0.17
CA SER A 75 18.55 20.52 -1.30
C SER A 75 19.33 21.75 -1.75
N ILE A 76 19.36 22.81 -0.94
CA ILE A 76 20.00 24.09 -1.29
C ILE A 76 21.37 24.22 -0.63
N PHE A 77 21.56 23.66 0.57
CA PHE A 77 22.79 23.84 1.35
C PHE A 77 23.70 22.61 1.42
N GLY A 78 23.46 21.57 0.60
CA GLY A 78 24.41 20.49 0.30
C GLY A 78 25.20 19.89 1.48
N THR A 79 24.71 18.75 2.00
CA THR A 79 25.33 17.88 3.05
C THR A 79 25.82 18.55 4.32
#